data_AF-A0A1Q8R1K3-F1
#
_entry.id   AF-A0A1Q8R1K3-F1
#
_cell.length_a   1.000
_cell.length_b   1.000
_cell.length_c   1.000
_cell.angle_alpha   90.00
_cell.angle_beta   90.00
_cell.angle_gamma   90.00
#
_symmetry.space_group_name_H-M   'P 1'
#
loop_
_entity.id
_entity.type
_entity.pdbx_description
1 polymer ?
#
loop_
_entity_poly.entity_id
_entity_poly.type
_entity_poly.pdbx_seq_one_letter_code
_entity_poly.pdbx_strand_id
1 'polypeptide(L)'
;MPWIEIELSPRAEWNEDGLEDWALALGAFLTEKGTGLNPKIRMLPGYHVLQLGEAGIGELTLCSSERLVLLDGLALKGNVECDFARFVVRFACQMGAVGVCVTSASSSDRNFWRKLGGIMKPDPVLLEGSIQQEKVAIKQLAKFSLLVTYECKPVLCLEPIACNAHAPGPISLAQRRLEKIYGGSPLGFASRLAVHCPWTVSREQWNDLLCFSRLQAFDLLERMVNPLQPI
;
A
#
# COMPACT_ATOMS: atom_id res chain seq x y z
N MET A 1 -13.89 -7.28 -5.56
CA MET A 1 -14.25 -6.26 -6.58
C MET A 1 -13.02 -6.08 -7.43
N PRO A 2 -13.16 -6.15 -8.76
CA PRO A 2 -12.00 -6.15 -9.65
C PRO A 2 -11.37 -4.76 -9.66
N TRP A 3 -10.06 -4.74 -9.52
CA TRP A 3 -9.27 -3.52 -9.67
C TRP A 3 -8.94 -3.31 -11.14
N ILE A 4 -8.90 -2.05 -11.57
CA ILE A 4 -8.28 -1.67 -12.84
C ILE A 4 -6.94 -1.03 -12.51
N GLU A 5 -5.87 -1.55 -13.11
CA GLU A 5 -4.52 -1.05 -12.90
C GLU A 5 -4.00 -0.38 -14.17
N ILE A 6 -3.54 0.85 -14.03
CA ILE A 6 -2.69 1.50 -15.02
C ILE A 6 -1.25 1.31 -14.54
N GLU A 7 -0.50 0.48 -15.24
CA GLU A 7 0.93 0.29 -14.98
C GLU A 7 1.70 1.55 -15.37
N LEU A 8 2.63 1.96 -14.51
CA LEU A 8 3.46 3.14 -14.71
C LEU A 8 4.93 2.74 -14.79
N SER A 9 5.69 3.50 -15.58
CA SER A 9 7.14 3.38 -15.63
C SER A 9 7.76 4.61 -14.97
N PRO A 10 7.88 4.63 -13.62
CA PRO A 10 8.38 5.79 -12.90
C PRO A 10 9.82 6.09 -13.30
N ARG A 11 10.13 7.38 -13.47
CA ARG A 11 11.49 7.87 -13.77
C ARG A 11 12.31 8.23 -12.53
N ALA A 12 11.65 8.26 -11.37
CA ALA A 12 12.23 8.64 -10.09
C ALA A 12 11.97 7.56 -9.03
N GLU A 13 12.73 7.63 -7.94
CA GLU A 13 12.46 6.84 -6.74
C GLU A 13 11.18 7.31 -6.04
N TRP A 14 10.64 6.47 -5.15
CA TRP A 14 9.45 6.77 -4.39
C TRP A 14 9.69 7.96 -3.45
N ASN A 15 9.02 9.10 -3.72
CA ASN A 15 9.20 10.34 -2.98
C ASN A 15 7.94 10.75 -2.23
N GLU A 16 7.93 10.51 -0.92
CA GLU A 16 6.80 10.84 -0.03
C GLU A 16 6.84 12.28 0.46
N ASP A 17 8.00 12.92 0.45
CA ASP A 17 8.20 14.26 1.01
C ASP A 17 7.45 15.33 0.21
N GLY A 18 7.16 15.06 -1.08
CA GLY A 18 6.36 15.94 -1.94
C GLY A 18 4.85 15.83 -1.76
N LEU A 19 4.35 15.02 -0.82
CA LEU A 19 2.92 14.77 -0.66
C LEU A 19 2.13 16.02 -0.26
N GLU A 20 2.69 16.87 0.60
CA GLU A 20 2.04 18.12 1.05
C GLU A 20 1.86 19.11 -0.10
N ASP A 21 2.94 19.35 -0.86
CA ASP A 21 2.92 20.20 -2.06
C ASP A 21 1.89 19.68 -3.07
N TRP A 22 1.77 18.37 -3.19
CA TRP A 22 0.79 17.78 -4.07
C TRP A 22 -0.65 17.92 -3.59
N ALA A 23 -0.91 17.71 -2.31
CA ALA A 23 -2.24 17.93 -1.74
C ALA A 23 -2.72 19.37 -2.00
N LEU A 24 -1.80 20.34 -1.89
CA LEU A 24 -2.06 21.74 -2.25
C LEU A 24 -2.34 21.91 -3.74
N ALA A 25 -1.51 21.34 -4.62
CA ALA A 25 -1.71 21.41 -6.07
C ALA A 25 -3.03 20.76 -6.52
N LEU A 26 -3.41 19.64 -5.90
CA LEU A 26 -4.69 18.99 -6.17
C LEU A 26 -5.86 19.86 -5.69
N GLY A 27 -5.75 20.47 -4.50
CA GLY A 27 -6.76 21.40 -3.99
C GLY A 27 -6.96 22.60 -4.89
N ALA A 28 -5.86 23.17 -5.40
CA ALA A 28 -5.91 24.26 -6.39
C ALA A 28 -6.60 23.81 -7.69
N PHE A 29 -6.20 22.67 -8.25
CA PHE A 29 -6.85 22.09 -9.45
C PHE A 29 -8.35 21.90 -9.27
N LEU A 30 -8.76 21.32 -8.13
CA LEU A 30 -10.17 21.07 -7.81
C LEU A 30 -10.96 22.38 -7.63
N THR A 31 -10.34 23.40 -7.05
CA THR A 31 -10.92 24.74 -6.89
C THR A 31 -11.10 25.43 -8.24
N GLU A 32 -10.10 25.41 -9.12
CA GLU A 32 -10.19 25.95 -10.49
C GLU A 32 -11.28 25.28 -11.33
N LYS A 33 -11.50 23.98 -11.13
CA LYS A 33 -12.58 23.22 -11.77
C LYS A 33 -13.96 23.43 -11.13
N GLY A 34 -14.07 24.35 -10.17
CA GLY A 34 -15.34 24.76 -9.55
C GLY A 34 -15.90 23.78 -8.53
N THR A 35 -15.11 22.83 -8.03
CA THR A 35 -15.59 21.86 -7.03
C THR A 35 -15.45 22.36 -5.59
N GLY A 36 -14.52 23.29 -5.34
CA GLY A 36 -14.27 23.88 -4.01
C GLY A 36 -13.80 22.88 -2.94
N LEU A 37 -13.37 21.67 -3.35
CA LEU A 37 -12.90 20.64 -2.43
C LEU A 37 -11.50 20.98 -1.92
N ASN A 38 -11.33 20.91 -0.60
CA ASN A 38 -10.03 21.07 0.04
C ASN A 38 -9.50 19.70 0.51
N PRO A 39 -8.44 19.15 -0.10
CA PRO A 39 -7.90 17.86 0.29
C PRO A 39 -7.32 17.87 1.71
N LYS A 40 -7.49 16.76 2.46
CA LYS A 40 -6.87 16.57 3.78
C LYS A 40 -6.01 15.31 3.77
N ILE A 41 -4.77 15.44 4.25
CA ILE A 41 -3.85 14.31 4.40
C ILE A 41 -4.09 13.66 5.76
N ARG A 42 -4.25 12.33 5.74
CA ARG A 42 -4.22 11.48 6.93
C ARG A 42 -3.08 10.48 6.79
N MET A 43 -2.16 10.49 7.74
CA MET A 43 -1.01 9.58 7.75
C MET A 43 -1.32 8.33 8.57
N LEU A 44 -1.08 7.16 8.00
CA LEU A 44 -1.25 5.86 8.64
C LEU A 44 0.02 5.01 8.37
N PRO A 45 0.34 4.01 9.20
CA PRO A 45 1.51 3.16 8.95
C PRO A 45 1.42 2.46 7.58
N GLY A 46 2.34 2.78 6.67
CA GLY A 46 2.42 2.22 5.32
C GLY A 46 1.55 2.86 4.26
N TYR A 47 0.72 3.84 4.61
CA TYR A 47 -0.09 4.55 3.64
C TYR A 47 -0.49 5.95 4.08
N HIS A 48 -0.61 6.83 3.10
CA HIS A 48 -1.14 8.16 3.28
C HIS A 48 -2.48 8.24 2.56
N VAL A 49 -3.52 8.70 3.24
CA VAL A 49 -4.84 8.89 2.63
C VAL A 49 -5.03 10.37 2.38
N LEU A 50 -5.23 10.74 1.12
CA LEU A 50 -5.67 12.06 0.72
C LEU A 50 -7.19 12.03 0.50
N GLN A 51 -7.93 12.62 1.43
CA GLN A 51 -9.38 12.71 1.37
C GLN A 51 -9.80 13.90 0.52
N LEU A 52 -10.68 13.69 -0.46
CA LEU A 52 -11.14 14.73 -1.37
C LEU A 52 -12.44 15.36 -0.84
N GLY A 53 -12.29 16.45 -0.08
CA GLY A 53 -13.36 17.28 0.47
C GLY A 53 -14.05 16.71 1.73
N GLU A 54 -14.93 17.52 2.33
CA GLU A 54 -15.50 17.22 3.67
C GLU A 54 -16.51 16.05 3.69
N ALA A 55 -17.07 15.67 2.53
CA ALA A 55 -18.00 14.56 2.41
C ALA A 55 -17.40 13.29 1.77
N GLY A 56 -16.09 13.26 1.49
CA GLY A 56 -15.42 12.07 0.94
C GLY A 56 -15.92 11.67 -0.46
N ILE A 57 -15.97 12.62 -1.40
CA ILE A 57 -16.38 12.37 -2.80
C ILE A 57 -15.40 11.42 -3.53
N GLY A 58 -14.25 11.15 -2.90
CA GLY A 58 -13.31 10.09 -3.25
C GLY A 58 -12.13 10.11 -2.29
N GLU A 59 -11.38 9.02 -2.25
CA GLU A 59 -10.14 8.91 -1.48
C GLU A 59 -8.99 8.46 -2.40
N LEU A 60 -7.85 9.12 -2.24
CA LEU A 60 -6.59 8.74 -2.87
C LEU A 60 -5.69 8.16 -1.80
N THR A 61 -5.52 6.85 -1.79
CA THR A 61 -4.62 6.15 -0.87
C THR A 61 -3.27 5.92 -1.54
N LEU A 62 -2.24 6.58 -1.02
CA LEU A 62 -0.86 6.33 -1.40
C LEU A 62 -0.33 5.15 -0.60
N CYS A 63 -0.08 4.06 -1.31
CA CYS A 63 0.36 2.80 -0.76
C CYS A 63 1.88 2.71 -0.87
N SER A 64 2.58 3.16 0.18
CA SER A 64 4.03 3.33 0.20
C SER A 64 4.79 2.02 -0.02
N SER A 65 4.35 0.94 0.63
CA SER A 65 5.00 -0.37 0.54
C SER A 65 5.07 -0.88 -0.89
N GLU A 66 3.95 -0.78 -1.61
CA GLU A 66 3.81 -1.32 -2.96
C GLU A 66 4.09 -0.25 -4.03
N ARG A 67 4.33 1.01 -3.63
CA ARG A 67 4.48 2.17 -4.51
C ARG A 67 3.27 2.33 -5.44
N LEU A 68 2.07 2.14 -4.91
CA LEU A 68 0.82 2.25 -5.67
C LEU A 68 0.02 3.48 -5.24
N VAL A 69 -0.75 4.04 -6.16
CA VAL A 69 -1.80 5.02 -5.83
C VAL A 69 -3.14 4.35 -6.04
N LEU A 70 -3.90 4.19 -4.97
CA LEU A 70 -5.24 3.59 -5.01
C LEU A 70 -6.27 4.71 -5.02
N LEU A 71 -7.13 4.71 -6.03
CA LEU A 71 -8.26 5.62 -6.13
C LEU A 71 -9.53 4.83 -5.78
N ASP A 72 -10.20 5.26 -4.71
CA ASP A 72 -11.48 4.70 -4.30
C ASP A 72 -12.59 5.75 -4.29
N GLY A 73 -13.78 5.34 -4.73
CA GLY A 73 -15.01 6.12 -4.56
C GLY A 73 -15.14 7.41 -5.38
N LEU A 74 -14.33 7.66 -6.42
CA LEU A 74 -14.39 8.92 -7.17
C LEU A 74 -15.71 9.10 -7.95
N ALA A 75 -16.50 10.08 -7.57
CA ALA A 75 -17.72 10.48 -8.30
C ALA A 75 -17.61 11.93 -8.84
N LEU A 76 -16.86 12.14 -9.92
CA LEU A 76 -16.78 13.43 -10.61
C LEU A 76 -17.65 13.42 -11.87
N LYS A 77 -18.34 14.52 -12.16
CA LYS A 77 -19.24 14.63 -13.33
C LYS A 77 -18.54 15.27 -14.52
N GLY A 78 -18.74 14.70 -15.72
CA GLY A 78 -18.38 15.31 -16.99
C GLY A 78 -16.87 15.37 -17.26
N ASN A 79 -16.41 16.41 -17.97
CA ASN A 79 -15.00 16.56 -18.39
C ASN A 79 -14.00 16.65 -17.22
N VAL A 80 -14.47 16.97 -16.02
CA VAL A 80 -13.64 17.07 -14.81
C VAL A 80 -13.05 15.72 -14.41
N GLU A 81 -13.78 14.62 -14.64
CA GLU A 81 -13.31 13.26 -14.35
C GLU A 81 -12.09 12.87 -15.19
N CYS A 82 -12.09 13.22 -16.48
CA CYS A 82 -10.98 12.92 -17.38
C CYS A 82 -9.72 13.72 -17.03
N ASP A 83 -9.87 15.01 -16.74
CA ASP A 83 -8.75 15.87 -16.32
C ASP A 83 -8.19 15.42 -14.97
N PHE A 84 -9.05 15.05 -14.03
CA PHE A 84 -8.65 14.52 -12.73
C PHE A 84 -7.89 13.20 -12.87
N ALA A 85 -8.40 12.23 -13.65
CA ALA A 85 -7.71 10.96 -13.86
C ALA A 85 -6.31 11.16 -14.47
N ARG A 86 -6.18 12.06 -15.45
CA ARG A 86 -4.87 12.43 -16.03
C ARG A 86 -3.95 13.09 -15.00
N PHE A 87 -4.49 13.96 -14.16
CA PHE A 87 -3.76 14.60 -13.08
C PHE A 87 -3.20 13.55 -12.10
N VAL A 88 -4.04 12.62 -11.63
CA VAL A 88 -3.64 11.53 -10.73
C VAL A 88 -2.57 10.63 -11.36
N VAL A 89 -2.73 10.23 -12.62
CA VAL A 89 -1.73 9.39 -13.32
C VAL A 89 -0.39 10.10 -13.46
N ARG A 90 -0.39 11.39 -13.82
CA ARG A 90 0.85 12.19 -13.90
C ARG A 90 1.52 12.32 -12.54
N PHE A 91 0.73 12.60 -11.52
CA PHE A 91 1.21 12.69 -10.16
C PHE A 91 1.84 11.38 -9.67
N ALA A 92 1.13 10.26 -9.84
CA ALA A 92 1.62 8.95 -9.45
C ALA A 92 2.99 8.67 -10.11
N CYS A 93 3.14 8.99 -11.39
CA CYS A 93 4.42 8.85 -12.10
C CYS A 93 5.53 9.77 -11.52
N GLN A 94 5.22 11.02 -11.18
CA GLN A 94 6.17 11.96 -10.56
C GLN A 94 6.62 11.53 -9.17
N MET A 95 5.71 10.93 -8.38
CA MET A 95 6.01 10.36 -7.07
C MET A 95 6.83 9.07 -7.12
N GLY A 96 7.05 8.51 -8.31
CA GLY A 96 7.73 7.23 -8.45
C GLY A 96 6.81 6.03 -8.20
N ALA A 97 5.48 6.18 -8.35
CA ALA A 97 4.55 5.06 -8.28
C ALA A 97 4.77 4.10 -9.45
N VAL A 98 4.61 2.81 -9.19
CA VAL A 98 4.67 1.75 -10.20
C VAL A 98 3.31 1.48 -10.84
N GLY A 99 2.22 1.98 -10.25
CA GLY A 99 0.89 1.81 -10.77
C GLY A 99 -0.16 2.66 -10.08
N VAL A 100 -1.28 2.87 -10.79
CA VAL A 100 -2.51 3.43 -10.25
C VAL A 100 -3.58 2.35 -10.28
N CYS A 101 -4.17 2.03 -9.14
CA CYS A 101 -5.27 1.08 -9.05
C CYS A 101 -6.58 1.80 -8.76
N VAL A 102 -7.64 1.43 -9.46
CA VAL A 102 -8.96 2.04 -9.28
C VAL A 102 -9.99 0.97 -9.00
N THR A 103 -10.83 1.18 -7.99
CA THR A 103 -12.02 0.36 -7.75
C THR A 103 -13.05 0.67 -8.85
N SER A 104 -13.55 -0.36 -9.54
CA SER A 104 -14.53 -0.16 -10.60
C SER A 104 -15.86 -0.85 -10.30
N ALA A 105 -16.91 -0.04 -10.12
CA ALA A 105 -18.25 -0.51 -9.86
C ALA A 105 -19.09 -0.68 -11.14
N SER A 106 -18.90 0.15 -12.17
CA SER A 106 -19.77 0.16 -13.36
C SER A 106 -19.06 -0.15 -14.69
N SER A 107 -19.82 -0.57 -15.70
CA SER A 107 -19.29 -0.85 -17.05
C SER A 107 -18.79 0.40 -17.78
N SER A 108 -19.38 1.57 -17.52
CA SER A 108 -18.90 2.86 -18.02
C SER A 108 -17.52 3.20 -17.46
N ASP A 109 -17.30 2.99 -16.16
CA ASP A 109 -16.01 3.25 -15.51
C ASP A 109 -14.94 2.32 -16.09
N ARG A 110 -15.26 1.03 -16.30
CA ARG A 110 -14.33 0.07 -16.91
C ARG A 110 -13.88 0.52 -18.29
N ASN A 111 -14.80 1.00 -19.12
CA ASN A 111 -14.48 1.47 -20.47
C ASN A 111 -13.67 2.77 -20.44
N PHE A 112 -13.97 3.68 -19.51
CA PHE A 112 -13.20 4.90 -19.30
C PHE A 112 -11.74 4.60 -18.92
N TRP A 113 -11.53 3.80 -17.87
CA TRP A 113 -10.18 3.46 -17.40
C TRP A 113 -9.40 2.63 -18.43
N ARG A 114 -10.05 1.74 -19.18
CA ARG A 114 -9.41 1.00 -20.27
C ARG A 114 -8.90 1.92 -21.38
N LYS A 115 -9.64 2.98 -21.72
CA LYS A 115 -9.18 4.00 -22.69
C LYS A 115 -7.95 4.76 -22.21
N LEU A 116 -7.72 4.84 -20.89
CA LEU A 116 -6.53 5.41 -20.27
C LEU A 116 -5.39 4.39 -20.10
N GLY A 117 -5.51 3.18 -20.64
CA GLY A 117 -4.50 2.12 -20.54
C GLY A 117 -4.71 1.16 -19.37
N GLY A 118 -5.84 1.25 -18.67
CA GLY A 118 -6.16 0.39 -17.53
C GLY A 118 -6.40 -1.07 -17.92
N ILE A 119 -5.77 -1.98 -17.17
CA ILE A 119 -5.90 -3.44 -17.30
C ILE A 119 -6.74 -3.95 -16.14
N MET A 120 -7.78 -4.72 -16.42
CA MET A 120 -8.58 -5.34 -15.36
C MET A 120 -7.80 -6.47 -14.71
N LYS A 121 -7.74 -6.46 -13.38
CA LYS A 121 -7.18 -7.54 -12.58
C LYS A 121 -8.30 -8.51 -12.18
N PRO A 122 -8.00 -9.81 -12.10
CA PRO A 122 -8.97 -10.81 -11.68
C PRO A 122 -9.42 -10.53 -10.25
N ASP A 123 -10.68 -10.87 -9.95
CA ASP A 123 -11.15 -10.86 -8.58
C ASP A 123 -10.40 -11.89 -7.73
N PRO A 124 -10.13 -11.58 -6.44
CA PRO A 124 -9.54 -12.56 -5.54
C PRO A 124 -10.50 -13.73 -5.31
N VAL A 125 -9.95 -14.94 -5.24
CA VAL A 125 -10.71 -16.16 -4.96
C VAL A 125 -10.55 -16.58 -3.49
N LEU A 126 -11.38 -17.47 -2.98
CA LEU A 126 -11.19 -17.98 -1.62
C LEU A 126 -9.88 -18.77 -1.53
N LEU A 127 -9.09 -18.53 -0.48
CA LEU A 127 -7.96 -19.42 -0.16
C LEU A 127 -8.49 -20.66 0.57
N GLU A 128 -8.37 -21.83 -0.06
CA GLU A 128 -8.82 -23.09 0.53
C GLU A 128 -7.78 -23.66 1.50
N GLY A 129 -8.26 -24.19 2.63
CA GLY A 129 -7.44 -24.87 3.62
C GLY A 129 -6.69 -23.94 4.58
N SER A 130 -5.88 -24.54 5.45
CA SER A 130 -5.02 -23.85 6.40
C SER A 130 -3.71 -23.39 5.75
N ILE A 131 -3.09 -22.35 6.31
CA ILE A 131 -1.79 -21.87 5.85
C ILE A 131 -0.72 -22.90 6.22
N GLN A 132 0.11 -23.27 5.26
CA GLN A 132 1.29 -24.10 5.48
C GLN A 132 2.52 -23.21 5.66
N GLN A 133 3.26 -23.38 6.76
CA GLN A 133 4.38 -22.52 7.13
C GLN A 133 5.48 -22.50 6.05
N GLU A 134 5.78 -23.64 5.46
CA GLU A 134 6.82 -23.82 4.43
C GLU A 134 6.51 -23.09 3.11
N LYS A 135 5.25 -22.70 2.91
CA LYS A 135 4.81 -21.91 1.74
C LYS A 135 4.81 -20.41 2.01
N VAL A 136 5.04 -19.99 3.26
CA VAL A 136 5.15 -18.58 3.64
C VAL A 136 6.58 -18.12 3.48
N ALA A 137 6.78 -17.04 2.73
CA ALA A 137 8.08 -16.40 2.59
C ALA A 137 7.94 -14.88 2.71
N ILE A 138 9.03 -14.22 3.08
CA ILE A 138 9.09 -12.76 3.18
C ILE A 138 10.18 -12.18 2.29
N LYS A 139 9.93 -11.02 1.73
CA LYS A 139 10.94 -10.24 1.00
C LYS A 139 10.78 -8.75 1.26
N GLN A 140 11.86 -8.01 1.00
CA GLN A 140 11.85 -6.55 1.03
C GLN A 140 11.04 -5.99 -0.14
N LEU A 141 10.28 -4.93 0.11
CA LEU A 141 9.70 -4.06 -0.91
C LEU A 141 10.52 -2.77 -1.00
N ALA A 142 9.94 -1.61 -0.70
CA ALA A 142 10.62 -0.32 -0.65
C ALA A 142 11.07 -0.01 0.80
N LYS A 143 12.26 0.59 0.94
CA LYS A 143 12.83 0.98 2.25
C LYS A 143 12.77 -0.19 3.25
N PHE A 144 12.00 -0.06 4.34
CA PHE A 144 11.83 -1.07 5.39
C PHE A 144 10.52 -1.86 5.27
N SER A 145 9.70 -1.58 4.26
CA SER A 145 8.43 -2.25 4.05
C SER A 145 8.66 -3.66 3.50
N LEU A 146 7.88 -4.63 3.98
CA LEU A 146 8.05 -6.04 3.64
C LEU A 146 6.81 -6.60 2.95
N LEU A 147 7.01 -7.61 2.10
CA LEU A 147 5.94 -8.41 1.51
C LEU A 147 6.01 -9.83 2.04
N VAL A 148 4.92 -10.27 2.66
CA VAL A 148 4.62 -11.67 2.91
C VAL A 148 4.00 -12.27 1.66
N THR A 149 4.53 -13.42 1.27
CA THR A 149 4.04 -14.23 0.15
C THR A 149 3.58 -15.59 0.65
N TYR A 150 2.58 -16.15 -0.02
CA TYR A 150 2.14 -17.53 0.13
C TYR A 150 2.11 -18.16 -1.25
N GLU A 151 2.68 -19.35 -1.41
CA GLU A 151 2.81 -20.01 -2.74
C GLU A 151 3.42 -19.06 -3.80
N CYS A 152 4.43 -18.29 -3.39
CA CYS A 152 5.13 -17.29 -4.19
C CYS A 152 4.27 -16.11 -4.70
N LYS A 153 3.03 -15.95 -4.24
CA LYS A 153 2.16 -14.83 -4.58
C LYS A 153 2.05 -13.84 -3.42
N PRO A 154 1.88 -12.53 -3.69
CA PRO A 154 1.73 -11.51 -2.65
C PRO A 154 0.49 -11.78 -1.79
N VAL A 155 0.61 -11.58 -0.47
CA VAL A 155 -0.54 -11.70 0.44
C VAL A 155 -0.64 -10.53 1.40
N LEU A 156 0.39 -10.28 2.21
CA LEU A 156 0.38 -9.18 3.19
C LEU A 156 1.55 -8.24 2.96
N CYS A 157 1.33 -6.95 3.19
CA CYS A 157 2.40 -5.98 3.38
C CYS A 157 2.58 -5.71 4.87
N LEU A 158 3.83 -5.65 5.32
CA LEU A 158 4.20 -5.36 6.70
C LEU A 158 5.02 -4.08 6.78
N GLU A 159 4.67 -3.24 7.74
CA GLU A 159 5.35 -1.98 8.02
C GLU A 159 5.83 -1.97 9.46
N PRO A 160 7.13 -1.73 9.72
CA PRO A 160 7.63 -1.67 11.07
C PRO A 160 7.01 -0.50 11.83
N ILE A 161 6.55 -0.77 13.05
CA ILE A 161 5.96 0.23 13.95
C ILE A 161 6.51 0.07 15.37
N ALA A 162 6.57 1.19 16.09
CA ALA A 162 6.75 1.16 17.54
C ALA A 162 5.47 0.65 18.21
N CYS A 163 5.63 -0.22 19.20
CA CYS A 163 4.54 -0.86 19.92
C CYS A 163 4.66 -0.57 21.41
N ASN A 164 3.51 -0.58 22.10
CA ASN A 164 3.46 -0.43 23.55
C ASN A 164 3.75 -1.74 24.31
N ALA A 165 3.73 -2.87 23.62
CA ALA A 165 4.01 -4.19 24.17
C ALA A 165 4.49 -5.14 23.07
N HIS A 166 5.24 -6.19 23.45
CA HIS A 166 5.58 -7.26 22.52
C HIS A 166 4.36 -8.13 22.21
N ALA A 167 4.24 -8.57 20.97
CA ALA A 167 3.28 -9.60 20.61
C ALA A 167 3.62 -10.93 21.34
N PRO A 168 2.62 -11.68 21.81
CA PRO A 168 2.83 -12.94 22.52
C PRO A 168 3.62 -13.94 21.67
N GLY A 169 4.27 -14.90 22.35
CA GLY A 169 5.12 -15.91 21.72
C GLY A 169 6.62 -15.57 21.76
N PRO A 170 7.45 -16.34 21.03
CA PRO A 170 8.89 -16.16 21.05
C PRO A 170 9.31 -14.82 20.44
N ILE A 171 10.31 -14.19 21.06
CA ILE A 171 10.95 -12.98 20.58
C ILE A 171 12.30 -13.38 19.99
N SER A 172 12.56 -13.04 18.72
CA SER A 172 13.83 -13.34 18.09
C SER A 172 14.96 -12.46 18.64
N LEU A 173 16.21 -12.94 18.55
CA LEU A 173 17.37 -12.12 18.86
C LEU A 173 17.46 -10.89 17.94
N ALA A 174 17.10 -11.05 16.66
CA ALA A 174 17.04 -9.94 15.70
C ALA A 174 16.05 -8.85 16.15
N GLN A 175 14.86 -9.25 16.63
CA GLN A 175 13.89 -8.31 17.20
C GLN A 175 14.51 -7.51 18.35
N ARG A 176 15.13 -8.17 19.33
CA ARG A 176 15.75 -7.49 20.49
C ARG A 176 16.88 -6.54 20.10
N ARG A 177 17.69 -6.92 19.11
CA ARG A 177 18.80 -6.08 18.62
C ARG A 177 18.26 -4.84 17.91
N LEU A 178 17.25 -5.00 17.05
CA LEU A 178 16.54 -3.89 16.44
C LEU A 178 15.95 -2.96 17.51
N GLU A 179 15.21 -3.51 18.47
CA GLU A 179 14.62 -2.72 19.57
C GLU A 179 15.71 -1.94 20.32
N LYS A 180 16.85 -2.56 20.62
CA LYS A 180 18.00 -1.87 21.25
C LYS A 180 18.53 -0.71 20.39
N ILE A 181 18.61 -0.86 19.07
CA ILE A 181 19.03 0.21 18.15
C ILE A 181 18.05 1.38 18.20
N TYR A 182 16.75 1.10 18.31
CA TYR A 182 15.68 2.10 18.33
C TYR A 182 15.22 2.48 19.75
N GLY A 183 16.15 2.53 20.72
CA GLY A 183 15.87 3.07 22.05
C GLY A 183 15.17 2.13 23.02
N GLY A 184 15.12 0.84 22.72
CA GLY A 184 14.62 -0.23 23.60
C GLY A 184 13.11 -0.41 23.62
N SER A 185 12.36 0.34 22.81
CA SER A 185 10.91 0.18 22.71
C SER A 185 10.52 -1.06 21.91
N PRO A 186 9.46 -1.79 22.29
CA PRO A 186 8.97 -2.93 21.52
C PRO A 186 8.67 -2.55 20.07
N LEU A 187 9.10 -3.41 19.14
CA LEU A 187 8.79 -3.27 17.72
C LEU A 187 7.78 -4.33 17.28
N GLY A 188 6.96 -3.95 16.31
CA GLY A 188 5.99 -4.83 15.69
C GLY A 188 5.74 -4.43 14.24
N PHE A 189 4.69 -5.00 13.66
CA PHE A 189 4.31 -4.73 12.28
C PHE A 189 2.85 -4.32 12.20
N ALA A 190 2.58 -3.18 11.57
CA ALA A 190 1.28 -2.95 10.99
C ALA A 190 1.18 -3.85 9.75
N SER A 191 0.08 -4.60 9.64
CA SER A 191 -0.15 -5.52 8.53
C SER A 191 -1.37 -5.10 7.74
N ARG A 192 -1.31 -5.30 6.43
CA ARG A 192 -2.42 -5.06 5.51
C ARG A 192 -2.39 -6.07 4.38
N LEU A 193 -3.52 -6.24 3.70
CA LEU A 193 -3.58 -7.07 2.51
C LEU A 193 -2.80 -6.36 1.39
N ALA A 194 -1.98 -7.11 0.67
CA ALA A 194 -1.35 -6.63 -0.55
C ALA A 194 -2.41 -6.36 -1.61
N VAL A 195 -2.25 -5.29 -2.39
CA VAL A 195 -3.23 -4.89 -3.42
C VAL A 195 -3.40 -5.99 -4.46
N HIS A 196 -2.30 -6.67 -4.81
CA HIS A 196 -2.29 -7.77 -5.76
C HIS A 196 -2.55 -9.14 -5.12
N CYS A 197 -3.05 -9.22 -3.89
CA CYS A 197 -3.39 -10.49 -3.26
C CYS A 197 -4.46 -11.22 -4.09
N PRO A 198 -4.17 -12.45 -4.58
CA PRO A 198 -5.11 -13.18 -5.41
C PRO A 198 -6.18 -13.91 -4.58
N TRP A 199 -6.14 -13.75 -3.25
CA TRP A 199 -7.02 -14.46 -2.34
C TRP A 199 -7.81 -13.56 -1.41
N THR A 200 -9.00 -14.03 -1.07
CA THR A 200 -9.73 -13.61 0.13
C THR A 200 -9.21 -14.44 1.30
N VAL A 201 -8.69 -13.77 2.32
CA VAL A 201 -8.00 -14.38 3.46
C VAL A 201 -8.88 -14.28 4.70
N SER A 202 -9.12 -15.40 5.36
CA SER A 202 -9.86 -15.43 6.64
C SER A 202 -9.03 -14.85 7.78
N ARG A 203 -9.67 -14.52 8.90
CA ARG A 203 -8.95 -14.01 10.09
C ARG A 203 -7.95 -15.02 10.65
N GLU A 204 -8.29 -16.31 10.61
CA GLU A 204 -7.40 -17.39 11.07
C GLU A 204 -6.17 -17.50 10.17
N GLN A 205 -6.39 -17.54 8.85
CA GLN A 205 -5.31 -17.54 7.86
C GLN A 205 -4.42 -16.30 7.97
N TRP A 206 -5.00 -15.13 8.24
CA TRP A 206 -4.25 -13.90 8.48
C TRP A 206 -3.32 -14.03 9.67
N ASN A 207 -3.81 -14.56 10.79
CA ASN A 207 -3.00 -14.77 11.99
C ASN A 207 -1.88 -15.77 11.75
N ASP A 208 -2.14 -16.84 11.01
CA ASP A 208 -1.13 -17.83 10.65
C ASP A 208 -0.03 -17.21 9.77
N LEU A 209 -0.41 -16.44 8.74
CA LEU A 209 0.53 -15.71 7.88
C LEU A 209 1.44 -14.78 8.68
N LEU A 210 0.88 -14.03 9.64
CA LEU A 210 1.67 -13.17 10.53
C LEU A 210 2.58 -13.98 11.45
N CYS A 211 2.07 -15.06 12.04
CA CYS A 211 2.82 -15.92 12.95
C CYS A 211 4.04 -16.52 12.23
N PHE A 212 3.82 -17.10 11.05
CA PHE A 212 4.85 -17.77 10.26
C PHE A 212 5.86 -16.79 9.65
N SER A 213 5.45 -15.56 9.33
CA SER A 213 6.37 -14.55 8.75
C SER A 213 7.18 -13.77 9.79
N ARG A 214 6.72 -13.68 11.05
CA ARG A 214 7.27 -12.77 12.07
C ARG A 214 8.78 -12.89 12.29
N LEU A 215 9.31 -14.11 12.46
CA LEU A 215 10.74 -14.30 12.77
C LEU A 215 11.60 -13.85 11.58
N GLN A 216 11.25 -14.32 10.38
CA GLN A 216 11.95 -13.93 9.15
C GLN A 216 11.85 -12.42 8.88
N ALA A 217 10.74 -11.79 9.25
CA ALA A 217 10.53 -10.34 9.11
C ALA A 217 11.55 -9.53 9.92
N PHE A 218 11.77 -9.89 11.18
CA PHE A 218 12.77 -9.22 12.01
C PHE A 218 14.19 -9.49 11.55
N ASP A 219 14.50 -10.71 11.12
CA ASP A 219 15.82 -11.05 10.57
C ASP A 219 16.13 -10.21 9.31
N LEU A 220 15.14 -10.03 8.44
CA LEU A 220 15.27 -9.25 7.22
C LEU A 220 15.41 -7.74 7.54
N LEU A 221 14.61 -7.20 8.47
CA LEU A 221 14.75 -5.82 8.94
C LEU A 221 16.12 -5.54 9.55
N GLU A 222 16.64 -6.45 10.38
CA GLU A 222 17.95 -6.29 11.02
C GLU A 222 19.05 -6.13 9.96
N ARG A 223 19.00 -6.93 8.89
CA ARG A 223 19.95 -6.84 7.78
C ARG A 223 19.85 -5.51 7.02
N MET A 224 18.65 -4.95 6.89
CA MET A 224 18.48 -3.64 6.23
C MET A 224 19.08 -2.50 7.06
N VAL A 225 18.92 -2.56 8.37
CA VAL A 225 19.45 -1.55 9.29
C VAL A 225 20.96 -1.71 9.48
N ASN A 226 21.45 -2.95 9.51
CA ASN A 226 22.86 -3.30 9.68
C ASN A 226 23.38 -4.17 8.53
N PRO A 227 23.67 -3.59 7.34
CA PRO A 227 24.12 -4.34 6.18
C PRO A 227 25.52 -4.98 6.33
N LEU A 228 26.24 -4.71 7.44
CA LEU A 228 27.65 -5.04 7.63
C LEU A 228 27.96 -6.19 8.62
N GLN A 229 26.98 -6.97 9.07
CA GLN A 229 27.24 -8.16 9.89
C GLN A 229 27.14 -9.46 9.07
N PRO A 230 28.25 -10.01 8.56
CA PRO A 230 28.32 -11.42 8.16
C PRO A 230 28.32 -12.33 9.40
N ILE A 231 27.79 -13.54 9.22
CA ILE A 231 27.74 -14.63 10.23
C ILE A 231 29.15 -15.05 10.62
#